data_AF-A0A7V3D3W8-F1
#
_entry.id   AF-A0A7V3D3W8-F1
#
_cell.length_a   1.000
_cell.length_b   1.000
_cell.length_c   1.000
_cell.angle_alpha   90.00
_cell.angle_beta   90.00
_cell.angle_gamma   90.00
#
_symmetry.space_group_name_H-M   'P 1'
#
loop_
_entity.id
_entity.type
_entity.pdbx_description
1 polymer ?
#
loop_
_entity_poly.entity_id
_entity_poly.type
_entity_poly.pdbx_seq_one_letter_code
_entity_poly.pdbx_strand_id
1 'polypeptide(L)'
;SIDETRRVMKISRHPISLDRPVGESEDSFFGEFIEDDSAESPVQAATQEMLKDKIEQVLKTLTYREREIIKLRYGLGDGYTYTLEEVGRIFKVTRERVRQIEAKAVRKLQHPVRSRQLEGFLDGKMR
;
A
#
# COMPACT_ATOMS: atom_id res chain seq x y z
N SER A 1 29.62 17.29 22.67
CA SER A 1 28.35 17.19 23.46
C SER A 1 28.17 15.77 24.01
N ILE A 2 27.33 15.52 25.02
CA ILE A 2 27.05 14.15 25.56
C ILE A 2 26.54 13.20 24.46
N ASP A 3 25.79 13.73 23.49
CA ASP A 3 25.30 12.94 22.34
C ASP A 3 26.41 12.52 21.37
N GLU A 4 27.45 13.34 21.25
CA GLU A 4 28.60 13.07 20.41
C GLU A 4 29.48 11.97 21.02
N THR A 5 29.66 12.00 22.34
CA THR A 5 30.34 10.94 23.10
C THR A 5 29.58 9.61 23.01
N ARG A 6 28.23 9.64 23.05
CA ARG A 6 27.40 8.44 22.84
C ARG A 6 27.49 7.89 21.40
N ARG A 7 27.57 8.74 20.37
CA ARG A 7 27.76 8.30 18.98
C ARG A 7 29.12 7.64 18.79
N VAL A 8 30.20 8.26 19.29
CA VAL A 8 31.55 7.69 19.21
C VAL A 8 31.62 6.32 19.91
N MET A 9 31.01 6.18 21.09
CA MET A 9 30.90 4.91 21.81
C MET A 9 30.06 3.82 21.11
N LYS A 10 29.12 4.19 20.23
CA LYS A 10 28.35 3.24 19.43
C LYS A 10 29.14 2.74 18.22
N ILE A 11 29.92 3.61 17.59
CA ILE A 11 30.71 3.30 16.39
C ILE A 11 31.93 2.43 16.72
N SER A 12 32.51 2.57 17.91
CA SER A 12 33.68 1.78 18.35
C SER A 12 33.36 0.32 18.70
N ARG A 13 32.10 -0.11 18.60
CA ARG A 13 31.72 -1.51 18.84
C ARG A 13 32.12 -2.38 17.65
N HIS A 14 32.78 -3.50 17.93
CA HIS A 14 33.11 -4.49 16.92
C HIS A 14 31.84 -5.24 16.48
N PRO A 15 31.67 -5.53 15.17
CA PRO A 15 30.55 -6.32 14.69
C PRO A 15 30.59 -7.73 15.28
N ILE A 16 29.43 -8.27 15.62
CA ILE A 16 29.28 -9.63 16.14
C ILE A 16 29.04 -10.56 14.95
N SER A 17 29.71 -11.71 14.92
CA SER A 17 29.48 -12.72 13.88
C SER A 17 28.07 -13.30 13.99
N LEU A 18 27.41 -13.49 12.85
CA LEU A 18 26.11 -14.17 12.76
C LEU A 18 26.23 -15.66 13.06
N ASP A 19 27.41 -16.26 12.80
CA ASP A 19 27.73 -17.66 13.10
C ASP A 19 28.12 -17.88 14.57
N ARG A 20 27.94 -16.87 15.42
CA ARG A 20 28.19 -17.03 16.85
C ARG A 20 27.08 -17.92 17.46
N PRO A 21 27.41 -19.05 18.11
CA PRO A 21 26.40 -19.88 18.76
C PRO A 21 25.73 -19.12 19.91
N VAL A 22 24.44 -19.38 20.10
CA VAL A 22 23.59 -18.75 21.11
C VAL A 22 23.02 -19.84 22.02
N GLY A 23 23.27 -19.70 23.33
CA GLY A 23 22.83 -20.68 24.32
C GLY A 23 23.76 -21.90 24.43
N GLU A 24 23.24 -23.00 24.95
CA GLU A 24 23.98 -24.27 25.16
C GLU A 24 23.86 -25.24 23.97
N SER A 25 23.02 -24.92 22.98
CA SER A 25 22.84 -25.73 21.77
C SER A 25 23.89 -25.33 20.73
N GLU A 26 24.65 -26.29 20.22
CA GLU A 26 25.60 -26.05 19.13
C GLU A 26 24.93 -25.77 17.77
N ASP A 27 23.61 -26.02 17.67
CA ASP A 27 22.83 -25.88 16.44
C ASP A 27 22.11 -24.52 16.32
N SER A 28 22.28 -23.59 17.27
CA SER A 28 21.57 -22.31 17.28
C SER A 28 22.53 -21.14 17.10
N PHE A 29 22.41 -20.44 15.98
CA PHE A 29 23.30 -19.34 15.61
C PHE A 29 22.62 -17.97 15.76
N PHE A 30 23.41 -16.93 16.05
CA PHE A 30 22.89 -15.56 16.25
C PHE A 30 22.11 -15.03 15.05
N GLY A 31 22.53 -15.39 13.82
CA GLY A 31 21.85 -15.00 12.59
C GLY A 31 20.42 -15.53 12.46
N GLU A 32 20.09 -16.66 13.09
CA GLU A 32 18.75 -17.27 13.03
C GLU A 32 17.70 -16.48 13.82
N PHE A 33 18.13 -15.57 14.71
CA PHE A 33 17.26 -14.72 15.52
C PHE A 33 17.07 -13.31 14.93
N ILE A 34 17.73 -13.00 13.83
CA ILE A 34 17.57 -11.72 13.15
C ILE A 34 16.36 -11.83 12.22
N GLU A 35 15.29 -11.13 12.57
CA GLU A 35 14.13 -10.98 11.71
C GLU A 35 14.52 -10.24 10.43
N ASP A 36 14.10 -10.77 9.28
CA ASP A 36 14.26 -10.08 8.01
C ASP A 36 13.15 -9.04 7.85
N ASP A 37 13.43 -7.81 8.26
CA ASP A 37 12.52 -6.67 8.10
C ASP A 37 12.22 -6.34 6.62
N SER A 38 12.97 -6.91 5.66
CA SER A 38 12.75 -6.72 4.23
C SER A 38 11.81 -7.76 3.61
N ALA A 39 11.53 -8.86 4.31
CA ALA A 39 10.63 -9.89 3.84
C ALA A 39 9.17 -9.45 3.98
N GLU A 40 8.44 -9.42 2.87
CA GLU A 40 7.01 -9.09 2.89
C GLU A 40 6.24 -10.22 3.59
N SER A 41 5.45 -9.87 4.62
CA SER A 41 4.67 -10.86 5.36
C SER A 41 3.64 -11.52 4.43
N PRO A 42 3.54 -12.87 4.40
CA PRO A 42 2.57 -13.56 3.55
C PRO A 42 1.12 -13.16 3.88
N VAL A 43 0.84 -12.81 5.14
CA VAL A 43 -0.47 -12.30 5.57
C VAL A 43 -0.74 -10.92 4.96
N GLN A 44 0.27 -10.05 4.90
CA GLN A 44 0.15 -8.72 4.28
C GLN A 44 -0.07 -8.85 2.78
N ALA A 45 0.71 -9.69 2.09
CA ALA A 45 0.56 -9.96 0.66
C ALA A 45 -0.86 -10.48 0.32
N ALA A 46 -1.35 -11.48 1.06
CA ALA A 46 -2.71 -12.00 0.89
C ALA A 46 -3.78 -10.92 1.12
N THR A 47 -3.60 -10.08 2.15
CA THR A 47 -4.54 -9.00 2.45
C THR A 47 -4.58 -7.95 1.32
N GLN A 48 -3.41 -7.61 0.74
CA GLN A 48 -3.33 -6.71 -0.40
C GLN A 48 -4.02 -7.28 -1.65
N GLU A 49 -3.86 -8.58 -1.92
CA GLU A 49 -4.54 -9.26 -3.03
C GLU A 49 -6.06 -9.25 -2.85
N MET A 50 -6.54 -9.61 -1.65
CA MET A 50 -7.96 -9.53 -1.31
C MET A 50 -8.54 -8.12 -1.47
N LEU A 51 -7.78 -7.09 -1.10
CA LEU A 51 -8.18 -5.69 -1.28
C LEU A 51 -8.30 -5.33 -2.77
N LYS A 52 -7.32 -5.71 -3.59
CA LYS A 52 -7.34 -5.46 -5.05
C LYS A 52 -8.58 -6.08 -5.69
N ASP A 53 -8.87 -7.34 -5.36
CA ASP A 53 -10.06 -8.04 -5.86
C ASP A 53 -11.33 -7.33 -5.45
N LYS A 54 -11.43 -6.90 -4.19
CA LYS A 54 -12.63 -6.23 -3.70
C LYS A 54 -12.84 -4.87 -4.33
N ILE A 55 -11.77 -4.09 -4.51
CA ILE A 55 -11.82 -2.83 -5.27
C ILE A 55 -12.34 -3.09 -6.68
N GLU A 56 -11.84 -4.13 -7.36
CA GLU A 56 -12.29 -4.45 -8.72
C GLU A 56 -13.79 -4.79 -8.76
N GLN A 57 -14.28 -5.58 -7.81
CA GLN A 57 -15.71 -5.91 -7.69
C GLN A 57 -16.58 -4.66 -7.47
N VAL A 58 -16.15 -3.75 -6.60
CA VAL A 58 -16.88 -2.49 -6.36
C VAL A 58 -16.85 -1.60 -7.61
N LEU A 59 -15.71 -1.52 -8.30
CA LEU A 59 -15.55 -0.76 -9.54
C LEU A 59 -16.42 -1.32 -10.68
N LYS A 60 -16.69 -2.63 -10.73
CA LYS A 60 -17.63 -3.25 -11.69
C LYS A 60 -19.06 -2.75 -11.54
N THR A 61 -19.43 -2.18 -10.39
CA THR A 61 -20.77 -1.58 -10.15
C THR A 61 -20.94 -0.16 -10.70
N LEU A 62 -19.86 0.45 -11.21
CA LEU A 62 -19.89 1.73 -11.89
C LEU A 62 -20.13 1.52 -13.39
N THR A 63 -20.52 2.58 -14.09
CA THR A 63 -20.55 2.53 -15.56
C THR A 63 -19.13 2.38 -16.11
N TYR A 64 -18.97 1.82 -17.31
CA TYR A 64 -17.66 1.67 -17.95
C TYR A 64 -16.85 2.96 -17.91
N ARG A 65 -17.44 4.10 -18.32
CA ARG A 65 -16.75 5.39 -18.31
C ARG A 65 -16.33 5.85 -16.92
N GLU A 66 -17.19 5.68 -15.91
CA GLU A 66 -16.87 6.03 -14.52
C GLU A 66 -15.73 5.17 -13.99
N ARG A 67 -15.79 3.86 -14.26
CA ARG A 67 -14.76 2.90 -13.85
C ARG A 67 -13.41 3.22 -14.46
N GLU A 68 -13.33 3.41 -15.78
CA GLU A 68 -12.06 3.66 -16.46
C GLU A 68 -11.46 5.02 -16.05
N ILE A 69 -12.28 6.05 -15.86
CA ILE A 69 -11.81 7.34 -15.35
C ILE A 69 -11.23 7.18 -13.94
N ILE A 70 -11.90 6.47 -13.03
CA ILE A 70 -11.38 6.22 -11.68
C ILE A 70 -10.09 5.39 -11.73
N LYS A 71 -10.01 4.35 -12.56
CA LYS A 71 -8.80 3.55 -12.71
C LYS A 71 -7.58 4.38 -13.11
N LEU A 72 -7.74 5.24 -14.12
CA LEU A 72 -6.65 6.12 -14.59
C LEU A 72 -6.33 7.24 -13.58
N ARG A 73 -7.32 7.82 -12.92
CA ARG A 73 -7.10 8.91 -11.95
C ARG A 73 -6.33 8.45 -10.72
N TYR A 74 -6.57 7.21 -10.27
CA TYR A 74 -5.99 6.65 -9.04
C TYR A 74 -4.93 5.57 -9.30
N GLY A 75 -4.54 5.32 -10.54
CA GLY A 75 -3.52 4.32 -10.89
C GLY A 75 -3.88 2.88 -10.56
N LEU A 76 -5.18 2.54 -10.53
CA LEU A 76 -5.68 1.22 -10.12
C LEU A 76 -5.52 0.13 -11.20
N GLY A 77 -5.02 0.48 -12.38
CA GLY A 77 -4.82 -0.46 -13.49
C GLY A 77 -3.34 -0.70 -13.79
N ASP A 78 -2.66 0.38 -14.18
CA ASP A 78 -1.27 0.37 -14.65
C ASP A 78 -0.26 0.94 -13.63
N GLY A 79 -0.75 1.37 -12.46
CA GLY A 79 0.06 1.99 -11.41
C GLY A 79 0.35 3.49 -11.63
N TYR A 80 -0.08 4.08 -12.75
CA TYR A 80 0.18 5.48 -13.06
C TYR A 80 -1.06 6.35 -12.82
N THR A 81 -0.89 7.46 -12.10
CA THR A 81 -1.96 8.43 -11.91
C THR A 81 -1.97 9.45 -13.03
N TYR A 82 -3.10 9.57 -13.72
CA TYR A 82 -3.29 10.54 -14.78
C TYR A 82 -3.99 11.81 -14.29
N THR A 83 -3.61 12.95 -14.83
CA THR A 83 -4.26 14.25 -14.59
C THR A 83 -5.65 14.32 -15.24
N LEU A 84 -6.50 15.23 -14.76
CA LEU A 84 -7.82 15.46 -15.36
C LEU A 84 -7.73 15.83 -16.85
N GLU A 85 -6.66 16.51 -17.25
CA GLU A 85 -6.44 16.93 -18.63
C GLU A 85 -6.01 15.78 -19.52
N GLU A 86 -5.14 14.89 -19.03
CA GLU A 86 -4.74 13.67 -19.75
C GLU A 86 -5.92 12.71 -19.93
N VAL A 87 -6.68 12.48 -18.86
CA VAL A 87 -7.91 11.67 -18.94
C VAL A 87 -8.92 12.34 -19.88
N GLY A 88 -9.03 13.67 -19.86
CA GLY A 88 -9.88 14.42 -20.79
C GLY A 88 -9.50 14.18 -22.25
N ARG A 89 -8.19 14.21 -22.56
CA ARG A 89 -7.65 13.88 -23.89
C ARG A 89 -8.00 12.46 -24.32
N ILE A 90 -7.79 11.46 -23.45
CA ILE A 90 -8.08 10.05 -23.74
C ILE A 90 -9.58 9.83 -24.04
N PHE A 91 -10.46 10.42 -23.24
CA PHE A 91 -11.91 10.24 -23.37
C PHE A 91 -12.58 11.24 -24.33
N LYS A 92 -11.80 12.11 -24.98
CA LYS A 92 -12.26 13.20 -25.85
C LYS A 92 -13.35 14.06 -25.20
N VAL A 93 -13.11 14.45 -23.95
CA VAL A 93 -14.01 15.30 -23.15
C VAL A 93 -13.24 16.43 -22.48
N THR A 94 -13.95 17.47 -22.05
CA THR A 94 -13.33 18.58 -21.32
C THR A 94 -12.82 18.11 -19.95
N ARG A 95 -11.80 18.80 -19.44
CA ARG A 95 -11.27 18.61 -18.08
C ARG A 95 -12.37 18.66 -17.02
N GLU A 96 -13.26 19.65 -17.12
CA GLU A 96 -14.36 19.81 -16.16
C GLU A 96 -15.35 18.65 -16.25
N ARG A 97 -15.58 18.09 -17.45
CA ARG A 97 -16.43 16.92 -17.60
C ARG A 97 -15.83 15.69 -16.90
N VAL A 98 -14.52 15.48 -16.97
CA VAL A 98 -13.84 14.42 -16.21
C VAL A 98 -14.05 14.62 -14.71
N ARG A 99 -13.83 15.84 -14.20
CA ARG A 99 -14.02 16.18 -12.79
C ARG A 99 -15.45 15.88 -12.30
N GLN A 100 -16.45 16.20 -13.11
CA GLN A 100 -17.85 15.89 -12.79
C GLN A 100 -18.11 14.39 -12.73
N ILE A 101 -17.56 13.61 -13.67
CA ILE A 101 -17.72 12.15 -13.69
C ILE A 101 -17.02 11.52 -12.49
N GLU A 102 -15.80 11.96 -12.17
CA GLU A 102 -15.05 11.54 -10.99
C GLU A 102 -15.84 11.80 -9.72
N ALA A 103 -16.32 13.03 -9.50
CA ALA A 103 -17.13 13.37 -8.32
C ALA A 103 -18.41 12.54 -8.22
N LYS A 104 -19.06 12.24 -9.35
CA LYS A 104 -20.25 11.37 -9.39
C LYS A 104 -19.90 9.92 -9.05
N ALA A 105 -18.80 9.39 -9.58
CA ALA A 105 -18.33 8.05 -9.31
C ALA A 105 -17.93 7.88 -7.84
N VAL A 106 -17.15 8.82 -7.29
CA VAL A 106 -16.76 8.84 -5.87
C VAL A 106 -17.99 8.87 -4.98
N ARG A 107 -18.98 9.72 -5.26
CA ARG A 107 -20.23 9.75 -4.49
C ARG A 107 -20.97 8.41 -4.52
N LYS A 108 -20.97 7.70 -5.66
CA LYS A 108 -21.55 6.36 -5.76
C LYS A 108 -20.75 5.33 -4.95
N LEU A 109 -19.42 5.41 -4.94
CA LEU A 109 -18.55 4.53 -4.17
C LEU A 109 -18.69 4.75 -2.66
N GLN A 110 -18.89 5.99 -2.23
CA GLN A 110 -19.14 6.38 -0.84
C GLN A 110 -20.52 5.96 -0.32
N HIS A 111 -21.41 5.46 -1.17
CA HIS A 111 -22.72 4.99 -0.73
C HIS A 111 -22.56 3.79 0.23
N PRO A 112 -23.29 3.71 1.36
CA PRO A 112 -23.08 2.70 2.41
C PRO A 112 -23.08 1.24 1.93
N VAL A 113 -23.87 0.94 0.89
CA VAL A 113 -23.94 -0.40 0.30
C VAL A 113 -22.60 -0.84 -0.32
N ARG A 114 -21.81 0.12 -0.82
CA ARG A 114 -20.50 -0.11 -1.44
C ARG A 114 -19.35 0.18 -0.48
N SER A 115 -19.45 1.22 0.36
CA SER A 115 -18.40 1.55 1.34
C SER A 115 -18.18 0.42 2.35
N ARG A 116 -19.26 -0.22 2.85
CA ARG A 116 -19.19 -1.36 3.78
C ARG A 116 -18.38 -2.54 3.25
N GLN A 117 -18.28 -2.68 1.93
CA GLN A 117 -17.48 -3.73 1.31
C GLN A 117 -15.97 -3.48 1.41
N LEU A 118 -15.57 -2.23 1.64
CA LEU A 118 -14.17 -1.79 1.73
C LEU A 118 -13.79 -1.35 3.15
N GLU A 119 -14.77 -1.09 4.03
CA GLU A 119 -14.55 -0.65 5.42
C GLU A 119 -13.64 -1.60 6.21
N GLY A 120 -13.79 -2.92 6.05
CA GLY A 120 -12.94 -3.91 6.74
C GLY A 120 -11.45 -3.87 6.39
N PHE A 121 -11.06 -3.12 5.35
CA PHE A 121 -9.65 -2.92 4.98
C PHE A 121 -9.06 -1.61 5.54
N LEU A 122 -9.86 -0.76 6.19
CA LEU A 122 -9.41 0.52 6.77
C LEU A 122 -8.84 0.37 8.19
N ASP A 123 -9.07 -0.77 8.85
CA ASP A 123 -8.69 -1.02 10.26
C ASP A 123 -7.17 -1.15 10.50
N GLY A 124 -6.35 -1.00 9.46
CA GLY A 124 -4.88 -0.95 9.57
C GLY A 124 -4.29 0.42 9.96
N LYS A 125 -5.10 1.47 10.16
CA LYS A 125 -4.61 2.84 10.47
C LYS A 125 -5.00 3.41 11.84
N MET A 126 -5.54 2.60 12.75
CA MET A 126 -5.74 3.00 14.16
C MET A 126 -5.11 1.99 15.12
N ARG A 127 -3.78 1.91 15.14
CA ARG A 127 -3.01 1.57 16.33
C ARG A 127 -1.68 2.32 16.32
#